data_AF-A0A2D8B0Y0-F1
#
_entry.id   AF-A0A2D8B0Y0-F1
#
_cell.length_a   1.000
_cell.length_b   1.000
_cell.length_c   1.000
_cell.angle_alpha   90.00
_cell.angle_beta   90.00
_cell.angle_gamma   90.00
#
_symmetry.space_group_name_H-M   'P 1'
#
loop_
_entity.id
_entity.type
_entity.pdbx_description
1 polymer ?
#
loop_
_entity_poly.entity_id
_entity_poly.type
_entity_poly.pdbx_seq_one_letter_code
_entity_poly.pdbx_strand_id
1 'polypeptide(L)'
;MCAALALAACSQAEEPADPAASESPSSTTPADEPSDATPATQAASGPLAPRDECTSVEGLGELQTKLKKAVAARDADALMALVDKNVQLDFGGGSGQAELHKRLTSPDYLLWDEIEQALALGCGFDKSADGNNYATWPWYFSKDVIPLDPFEAMIVTGGNVPLRDGASATAKQIGTVSWDYVQLKEYSEDPYLPVVTSDGKAGFMEAKKLRSLVDYRIMADKIDGKWKVTTIIAGD
;
A
#
# COMPACT_ATOMS: atom_id res chain seq x y z
N MET A 1 61.70 -7.39 -0.36
CA MET A 1 62.44 -6.13 -0.57
C MET A 1 63.25 -6.27 -1.86
N CYS A 2 63.17 -5.26 -2.75
CA CYS A 2 63.86 -5.07 -4.05
C CYS A 2 63.48 -6.05 -5.19
N ALA A 3 62.74 -5.69 -6.25
CA ALA A 3 62.90 -4.60 -7.25
C ALA A 3 64.18 -4.76 -8.10
N ALA A 4 64.24 -4.62 -9.43
CA ALA A 4 63.27 -4.40 -10.51
C ALA A 4 64.06 -4.40 -11.86
N LEU A 5 63.35 -4.13 -12.98
CA LEU A 5 63.81 -3.70 -14.32
C LEU A 5 64.55 -4.71 -15.23
N ALA A 6 64.54 -4.63 -16.57
CA ALA A 6 63.66 -4.10 -17.63
C ALA A 6 64.41 -4.25 -18.99
N LEU A 7 63.66 -4.17 -20.10
CA LEU A 7 64.05 -3.88 -21.51
C LEU A 7 64.82 -4.96 -22.30
N ALA A 8 64.75 -5.10 -23.63
CA ALA A 8 63.88 -4.73 -24.75
C ALA A 8 64.65 -5.19 -26.03
N ALA A 9 63.98 -5.67 -27.09
CA ALA A 9 64.38 -5.43 -28.50
C ALA A 9 63.45 -6.15 -29.50
N CYS A 10 63.07 -5.43 -30.56
CA CYS A 10 62.26 -5.85 -31.71
C CYS A 10 63.14 -6.06 -32.96
N SER A 11 62.76 -6.97 -33.87
CA SER A 11 62.94 -6.90 -35.33
C SER A 11 62.20 -8.10 -35.98
N GLN A 12 61.11 -7.93 -36.74
CA GLN A 12 61.03 -7.84 -38.23
C GLN A 12 61.91 -8.88 -38.96
N ALA A 13 61.52 -9.65 -39.97
CA ALA A 13 60.34 -9.92 -40.81
C ALA A 13 60.60 -11.34 -41.40
N GLU A 14 59.64 -12.14 -41.88
CA GLU A 14 59.24 -12.20 -43.31
C GLU A 14 58.37 -13.49 -43.48
N GLU A 15 57.17 -13.37 -44.05
CA GLU A 15 56.30 -14.44 -44.60
C GLU A 15 56.83 -14.89 -46.00
N PRO A 16 56.27 -15.90 -46.76
CA PRO A 16 54.94 -16.54 -46.67
C PRO A 16 54.87 -18.06 -46.98
N ALA A 17 53.74 -18.69 -46.63
CA ALA A 17 53.15 -19.79 -47.40
C ALA A 17 51.66 -19.97 -47.03
N ASP A 18 50.80 -19.48 -47.91
CA ASP A 18 49.35 -19.69 -48.00
C ASP A 18 49.05 -21.10 -48.58
N PRO A 19 47.80 -21.56 -48.75
CA PRO A 19 46.65 -21.63 -47.82
C PRO A 19 46.06 -23.06 -47.78
N ALA A 20 45.40 -23.46 -46.69
CA ALA A 20 44.32 -24.47 -46.79
C ALA A 20 43.37 -24.44 -45.59
N ALA A 21 42.11 -24.15 -45.91
CA ALA A 21 40.90 -24.68 -45.30
C ALA A 21 40.46 -24.14 -43.91
N SER A 22 39.55 -23.17 -44.01
CA SER A 22 38.17 -23.30 -43.50
C SER A 22 37.95 -23.34 -41.99
N GLU A 23 37.89 -22.15 -41.37
CA GLU A 23 36.99 -21.91 -40.23
C GLU A 23 36.28 -20.55 -40.40
N SER A 24 34.95 -20.55 -40.30
CA SER A 24 34.12 -19.35 -40.36
C SER A 24 34.37 -18.45 -39.15
N PRO A 25 34.36 -17.11 -39.31
CA PRO A 25 34.74 -16.20 -38.24
C PRO A 25 33.66 -16.05 -37.17
N SER A 26 34.08 -16.29 -35.92
CA SER A 26 33.54 -15.66 -34.72
C SER A 26 33.36 -14.15 -34.94
N SER A 27 32.13 -13.67 -34.82
CA SER A 27 31.85 -12.26 -34.55
C SER A 27 31.50 -12.13 -33.08
N THR A 28 32.52 -11.75 -32.31
CA THR A 28 32.43 -11.33 -30.92
C THR A 28 31.48 -10.14 -30.82
N THR A 29 30.28 -10.36 -30.27
CA THR A 29 29.44 -9.27 -29.77
C THR A 29 29.99 -8.87 -28.40
N PRO A 30 30.21 -7.57 -28.11
CA PRO A 30 30.59 -7.12 -26.78
C PRO A 30 29.52 -7.56 -25.77
N ALA A 31 29.97 -8.06 -24.63
CA ALA A 31 29.13 -8.36 -23.48
C ALA A 31 28.35 -7.09 -23.08
N ASP A 32 27.05 -7.08 -23.34
CA ASP A 32 26.11 -6.27 -22.58
C ASP A 32 26.18 -6.77 -21.14
N GLU A 33 26.70 -5.91 -20.25
CA GLU A 33 26.58 -6.09 -18.81
C GLU A 33 25.12 -6.39 -18.46
N PRO A 34 24.83 -7.34 -17.56
CA PRO A 34 23.51 -7.44 -16.98
C PRO A 34 23.26 -6.15 -16.20
N SER A 35 22.49 -5.25 -16.82
CA SER A 35 21.88 -4.12 -16.15
C SER A 35 21.09 -4.68 -14.98
N ASP A 36 21.54 -4.38 -13.76
CA ASP A 36 20.79 -4.57 -12.52
C ASP A 36 19.48 -3.79 -12.64
N ALA A 37 18.49 -4.42 -13.27
CA ALA A 37 17.12 -3.99 -13.22
C ALA A 37 16.66 -4.18 -11.78
N THR A 38 16.71 -3.08 -11.02
CA THR A 38 15.96 -2.93 -9.78
C THR A 38 14.56 -3.48 -10.02
N PRO A 39 14.04 -4.43 -9.19
CA PRO A 39 12.71 -4.97 -9.40
C PRO A 39 11.73 -3.80 -9.41
N ALA A 40 11.08 -3.57 -10.56
CA ALA A 40 9.96 -2.64 -10.62
C ALA A 40 8.97 -3.10 -9.56
N THR A 41 8.73 -2.27 -8.55
CA THR A 41 7.63 -2.44 -7.60
C THR A 41 6.39 -2.69 -8.43
N GLN A 42 5.90 -3.92 -8.46
CA GLN A 42 4.65 -4.22 -9.15
C GLN A 42 3.60 -3.31 -8.53
N ALA A 43 2.99 -2.45 -9.35
CA ALA A 43 1.88 -1.64 -8.91
C ALA A 43 0.85 -2.57 -8.26
N ALA A 44 0.34 -2.18 -7.09
CA ALA A 44 -0.68 -2.93 -6.40
C ALA A 44 -1.84 -3.24 -7.38
N SER A 45 -2.09 -4.53 -7.63
CA SER A 45 -3.11 -4.99 -8.56
C SER A 45 -4.19 -5.75 -7.80
N GLY A 46 -5.45 -5.45 -8.09
CA GLY A 46 -6.63 -6.06 -7.50
C GLY A 46 -7.83 -5.11 -7.49
N PRO A 47 -9.04 -5.63 -7.28
CA PRO A 47 -10.26 -4.82 -7.26
C PRO A 47 -10.24 -3.75 -6.15
N LEU A 48 -9.61 -4.05 -5.01
CA LEU A 48 -9.51 -3.18 -3.84
C LEU A 48 -8.10 -2.61 -3.62
N ALA A 49 -7.23 -2.68 -4.63
CA ALA A 49 -5.89 -2.12 -4.53
C ALA A 49 -5.96 -0.61 -4.29
N PRO A 50 -5.04 -0.02 -3.49
CA PRO A 50 -5.01 1.41 -3.22
C PRO A 50 -5.00 2.23 -4.51
N ARG A 51 -5.91 3.20 -4.61
CA ARG A 51 -6.00 4.17 -5.72
C ARG A 51 -6.12 5.57 -5.15
N ASP A 52 -5.65 6.55 -5.90
CA ASP A 52 -5.69 7.95 -5.47
C ASP A 52 -6.44 8.79 -6.51
N GLU A 53 -7.74 8.97 -6.27
CA GLU A 53 -8.62 9.80 -7.10
C GLU A 53 -8.50 11.28 -6.73
N CYS A 54 -8.05 11.57 -5.52
CA CYS A 54 -8.12 12.87 -4.87
C CYS A 54 -7.10 13.88 -5.41
N THR A 55 -6.00 13.41 -5.97
CA THR A 55 -5.03 14.28 -6.68
C THR A 55 -5.63 15.00 -7.89
N SER A 56 -6.70 14.46 -8.47
CA SER A 56 -7.40 15.06 -9.62
C SER A 56 -8.53 16.03 -9.24
N VAL A 57 -8.84 16.13 -7.94
CA VAL A 57 -9.93 16.96 -7.42
C VAL A 57 -9.38 18.28 -6.87
N GLU A 58 -9.95 19.40 -7.33
CA GLU A 58 -9.53 20.74 -6.94
C GLU A 58 -9.51 20.91 -5.40
N GLY A 59 -8.36 21.33 -4.88
CA GLY A 59 -8.10 21.57 -3.46
C GLY A 59 -7.92 20.30 -2.60
N LEU A 60 -8.40 19.14 -3.05
CA LEU A 60 -8.35 17.92 -2.27
C LEU A 60 -6.95 17.29 -2.25
N GLY A 61 -6.22 17.35 -3.37
CA GLY A 61 -4.80 16.97 -3.42
C GLY A 61 -3.93 17.78 -2.44
N GLU A 62 -4.21 19.08 -2.29
CA GLU A 62 -3.51 19.94 -1.32
C GLU A 62 -3.83 19.54 0.13
N LEU A 63 -5.11 19.28 0.45
CA LEU A 63 -5.51 18.74 1.75
C LEU A 63 -4.76 17.44 2.04
N GLN A 64 -4.74 16.50 1.10
CA GLN A 64 -4.08 15.21 1.26
C GLN A 64 -2.59 15.36 1.54
N THR A 65 -1.88 16.20 0.80
CA THR A 65 -0.45 16.44 1.01
C THR A 65 -0.18 17.03 2.39
N LYS A 66 -0.98 18.01 2.84
CA LYS A 66 -0.84 18.59 4.17
C LYS A 66 -1.16 17.58 5.27
N LEU A 67 -2.20 16.77 5.07
CA LEU A 67 -2.62 15.75 6.02
C LEU A 67 -1.54 14.68 6.20
N LYS A 68 -1.03 14.11 5.10
CA LYS A 68 0.10 13.16 5.14
C LYS A 68 1.33 13.76 5.81
N LYS A 69 1.65 15.03 5.54
CA LYS A 69 2.76 15.73 6.18
C LYS A 69 2.57 15.89 7.69
N ALA A 70 1.40 16.33 8.14
CA ALA A 70 1.10 16.51 9.56
C ALA A 70 1.19 15.17 10.31
N VAL A 71 0.67 14.10 9.72
CA VAL A 71 0.68 12.74 10.29
C VAL A 71 2.10 12.18 10.37
N ALA A 72 2.88 12.28 9.29
CA ALA A 72 4.28 11.84 9.29
C ALA A 72 5.14 12.59 10.32
N ALA A 73 4.84 13.86 10.56
CA ALA A 73 5.51 14.68 11.57
C ALA A 73 4.95 14.52 12.99
N ARG A 74 3.83 13.79 13.16
CA ARG A 74 3.02 13.73 14.39
C ARG A 74 2.70 15.14 14.94
N ASP A 75 2.42 16.07 14.03
CA ASP A 75 2.18 17.48 14.31
C ASP A 75 0.67 17.70 14.54
N ALA A 76 0.28 17.72 15.82
CA ALA A 76 -1.12 17.87 16.21
C ALA A 76 -1.71 19.22 15.79
N ASP A 77 -0.94 20.30 15.89
CA ASP A 77 -1.40 21.65 15.53
C ASP A 77 -1.62 21.76 14.01
N ALA A 78 -0.69 21.22 13.22
CA ALA A 78 -0.85 21.15 11.77
C ALA A 78 -2.05 20.29 11.37
N LEU A 79 -2.31 19.18 12.08
CA LEU A 79 -3.49 18.35 11.86
C LEU A 79 -4.79 19.12 12.20
N MET A 80 -4.84 19.83 13.33
CA MET A 80 -6.03 20.59 13.73
C MET A 80 -6.40 21.69 12.73
N ALA A 81 -5.41 22.26 12.03
CA ALA A 81 -5.67 23.23 10.96
C ALA A 81 -6.41 22.65 9.73
N LEU A 82 -6.38 21.33 9.54
CA LEU A 82 -6.99 20.60 8.41
C LEU A 82 -8.33 19.95 8.77
N VAL A 83 -8.59 19.82 10.08
CA VAL A 83 -9.74 19.11 10.63
C VAL A 83 -10.87 20.09 10.92
N ASP A 84 -12.12 19.68 10.71
CA ASP A 84 -13.27 20.46 11.11
C ASP A 84 -13.37 20.56 12.64
N LYS A 85 -13.90 21.69 13.14
CA LYS A 85 -14.03 21.92 14.57
C LYS A 85 -14.91 20.87 15.26
N ASN A 86 -15.83 20.23 14.53
CA ASN A 86 -16.79 19.25 15.00
C ASN A 86 -16.47 17.83 14.51
N VAL A 87 -15.19 17.52 14.21
CA VAL A 87 -14.77 16.20 13.74
C VAL A 87 -15.38 15.06 14.55
N GLN A 88 -15.94 14.06 13.87
CA GLN A 88 -16.49 12.86 14.51
C GLN A 88 -15.39 11.83 14.75
N LEU A 89 -15.35 11.25 15.96
CA LEU A 89 -14.27 10.37 16.40
C LEU A 89 -14.74 8.97 16.80
N ASP A 90 -16.01 8.81 17.11
CA ASP A 90 -16.66 7.53 17.40
C ASP A 90 -18.19 7.65 17.29
N PHE A 91 -18.85 6.49 17.31
CA PHE A 91 -20.31 6.36 17.31
C PHE A 91 -20.96 6.65 18.66
N GLY A 92 -20.16 6.74 19.74
CA GLY A 92 -20.59 7.03 21.10
C GLY A 92 -20.68 8.52 21.44
N GLY A 93 -20.44 9.41 20.47
CA GLY A 93 -20.53 10.87 20.63
C GLY A 93 -19.22 11.59 20.87
N GLY A 94 -18.07 10.89 20.86
CA GLY A 94 -16.75 11.51 20.87
C GLY A 94 -16.55 12.36 19.62
N SER A 95 -16.28 13.65 19.84
CA SER A 95 -16.16 14.62 18.75
C SER A 95 -15.33 15.85 19.13
N GLY A 96 -14.91 16.57 18.10
CA GLY A 96 -14.24 17.86 18.19
C GLY A 96 -12.73 17.80 18.35
N GLN A 97 -12.08 18.92 17.99
CA GLN A 97 -10.62 19.01 17.96
C GLN A 97 -9.95 18.80 19.31
N ALA A 98 -10.59 19.21 20.42
CA ALA A 98 -10.03 19.02 21.76
C ALA A 98 -9.92 17.53 22.13
N GLU A 99 -10.96 16.74 21.81
CA GLU A 99 -10.94 15.30 22.06
C GLU A 99 -9.99 14.59 21.08
N LEU A 100 -9.94 15.01 19.82
CA LEU A 100 -8.97 14.50 18.85
C LEU A 100 -7.52 14.71 19.34
N HIS A 101 -7.19 15.94 19.74
CA HIS A 101 -5.86 16.26 20.27
C HIS A 101 -5.52 15.38 21.49
N LYS A 102 -6.47 15.21 22.42
CA LYS A 102 -6.30 14.33 23.57
C LYS A 102 -5.99 12.89 23.14
N ARG A 103 -6.76 12.31 22.20
CA ARG A 103 -6.54 10.95 21.68
C ARG A 103 -5.17 10.80 21.00
N LEU A 104 -4.73 11.79 20.23
CA LEU A 104 -3.42 11.77 19.55
C LEU A 104 -2.23 11.77 20.52
N THR A 105 -2.42 12.32 21.73
CA THR A 105 -1.36 12.40 22.75
C THR A 105 -1.46 11.32 23.82
N SER A 106 -2.55 10.55 23.85
CA SER A 106 -2.75 9.52 24.86
C SER A 106 -2.04 8.22 24.45
N PRO A 107 -1.33 7.54 25.38
CA PRO A 107 -0.73 6.24 25.10
C PRO A 107 -1.77 5.13 24.92
N ASP A 108 -3.04 5.37 25.28
CA ASP A 108 -4.13 4.39 25.11
C ASP A 108 -4.55 4.23 23.64
N TYR A 109 -4.10 5.14 22.77
CA TYR A 109 -4.46 5.16 21.35
C TYR A 109 -3.20 5.11 20.49
N LEU A 110 -3.25 4.29 19.44
CA LEU A 110 -2.25 4.30 18.37
C LEU A 110 -2.70 5.19 17.20
N LEU A 111 -3.47 6.26 17.50
CA LEU A 111 -4.25 6.98 16.49
C LEU A 111 -3.41 7.58 15.36
N TRP A 112 -2.17 8.00 15.63
CA TRP A 112 -1.25 8.43 14.57
C TRP A 112 -0.98 7.32 13.54
N ASP A 113 -0.71 6.11 14.03
CA ASP A 113 -0.39 4.97 13.20
C ASP A 113 -1.63 4.50 12.42
N GLU A 114 -2.82 4.63 13.02
CA GLU A 114 -4.10 4.32 12.37
C GLU A 114 -4.43 5.28 11.23
N ILE A 115 -4.24 6.58 11.46
CA ILE A 115 -4.40 7.60 10.42
C ILE A 115 -3.37 7.37 9.30
N GLU A 116 -2.12 7.09 9.63
CA GLU A 116 -1.08 6.81 8.64
C GLU A 116 -1.42 5.59 7.77
N GLN A 117 -1.86 4.49 8.38
CA GLN A 117 -2.28 3.29 7.68
C GLN A 117 -3.48 3.55 6.76
N ALA A 118 -4.50 4.28 7.22
CA ALA A 118 -5.64 4.64 6.40
C ALA A 118 -5.22 5.48 5.18
N LEU A 119 -4.35 6.48 5.38
CA LEU A 119 -3.84 7.35 4.30
C LEU A 119 -3.00 6.62 3.26
N ALA A 120 -2.31 5.54 3.66
CA ALA A 120 -1.50 4.71 2.77
C ALA A 120 -2.36 3.86 1.81
N LEU A 121 -3.64 3.63 2.14
CA LEU A 121 -4.56 2.81 1.36
C LEU A 121 -5.33 3.60 0.28
N GLY A 122 -4.81 4.77 -0.08
CA GLY A 122 -5.33 5.59 -1.16
C GLY A 122 -6.54 6.43 -0.76
N CYS A 123 -6.95 7.29 -1.69
CA CYS A 123 -8.02 8.26 -1.50
C CYS A 123 -9.11 8.06 -2.52
N GLY A 124 -10.32 7.84 -2.03
CA GLY A 124 -11.53 7.71 -2.81
C GLY A 124 -12.30 9.02 -2.84
N PHE A 125 -12.93 9.30 -3.95
CA PHE A 125 -13.79 10.46 -4.13
C PHE A 125 -15.14 10.01 -4.68
N ASP A 126 -16.22 10.47 -4.07
CA ASP A 126 -17.58 10.19 -4.55
C ASP A 126 -18.56 11.28 -4.11
N LYS A 127 -19.84 11.08 -4.47
CA LYS A 127 -20.97 11.92 -4.08
C LYS A 127 -21.89 11.16 -3.13
N SER A 128 -22.26 11.81 -2.03
CA SER A 128 -23.26 11.30 -1.10
C SER A 128 -24.66 11.36 -1.72
N ALA A 129 -25.62 10.69 -1.09
CA ALA A 129 -27.00 10.61 -1.57
C ALA A 129 -27.69 11.99 -1.68
N ASP A 130 -27.26 12.97 -0.89
CA ASP A 130 -27.73 14.37 -0.94
C ASP A 130 -26.98 15.22 -1.99
N GLY A 131 -26.06 14.62 -2.76
CA GLY A 131 -25.33 15.24 -3.86
C GLY A 131 -24.05 15.97 -3.46
N ASN A 132 -23.67 15.95 -2.18
CA ASN A 132 -22.43 16.55 -1.71
C ASN A 132 -21.22 15.69 -2.10
N ASN A 133 -20.10 16.33 -2.44
CA ASN A 133 -18.85 15.61 -2.71
C ASN A 133 -18.17 15.29 -1.38
N TYR A 134 -17.67 14.06 -1.23
CA TYR A 134 -16.86 13.64 -0.11
C TYR A 134 -15.64 12.86 -0.57
N ALA A 135 -14.65 12.79 0.30
CA ALA A 135 -13.45 11.98 0.10
C ALA A 135 -13.25 11.02 1.27
N THR A 136 -12.69 9.85 1.00
CA THR A 136 -12.39 8.85 2.03
C THR A 136 -10.96 8.34 1.91
N TRP A 137 -10.38 8.07 3.07
CA TRP A 137 -9.23 7.19 3.21
C TRP A 137 -9.61 6.09 4.18
N PRO A 138 -9.43 4.80 3.86
CA PRO A 138 -9.00 4.23 2.57
C PRO A 138 -9.90 4.53 1.34
N TRP A 139 -9.36 4.31 0.13
CA TRP A 139 -10.05 4.53 -1.15
C TRP A 139 -11.37 3.76 -1.26
N TYR A 140 -11.34 2.49 -0.86
CA TYR A 140 -12.45 1.56 -1.01
C TYR A 140 -13.68 1.93 -0.15
N PHE A 141 -13.55 2.80 0.87
CA PHE A 141 -14.70 3.25 1.68
C PHE A 141 -15.69 4.12 0.91
N SER A 142 -15.25 4.72 -0.19
CA SER A 142 -16.14 5.46 -1.09
C SER A 142 -16.85 4.56 -2.11
N LYS A 143 -16.57 3.25 -2.13
CA LYS A 143 -16.98 2.34 -3.20
C LYS A 143 -17.95 1.28 -2.67
N ASP A 144 -19.06 1.10 -3.37
CA ASP A 144 -20.03 0.03 -3.09
C ASP A 144 -19.65 -1.24 -3.87
N VAL A 145 -18.59 -1.91 -3.41
CA VAL A 145 -17.98 -3.05 -4.13
C VAL A 145 -17.80 -4.31 -3.28
N ILE A 146 -18.24 -4.29 -2.01
CA ILE A 146 -18.07 -5.41 -1.07
C ILE A 146 -19.45 -5.86 -0.60
N PRO A 147 -19.98 -6.99 -1.11
CA PRO A 147 -21.34 -7.44 -0.83
C PRO A 147 -21.43 -8.29 0.44
N LEU A 148 -20.68 -7.93 1.49
CA LEU A 148 -20.60 -8.66 2.76
C LEU A 148 -20.94 -7.75 3.93
N ASP A 149 -21.36 -8.36 5.04
CA ASP A 149 -21.50 -7.66 6.32
C ASP A 149 -20.13 -7.07 6.74
N PRO A 150 -20.03 -5.80 7.15
CA PRO A 150 -18.76 -5.17 7.53
C PRO A 150 -18.00 -5.86 8.66
N PHE A 151 -18.70 -6.58 9.55
CA PHE A 151 -18.08 -7.34 10.64
C PHE A 151 -17.58 -8.72 10.20
N GLU A 152 -18.03 -9.21 9.05
CA GLU A 152 -17.54 -10.47 8.46
C GLU A 152 -16.54 -10.25 7.32
N ALA A 153 -16.44 -9.03 6.80
CA ALA A 153 -15.60 -8.70 5.66
C ALA A 153 -14.20 -8.23 6.09
N MET A 154 -13.18 -8.86 5.51
CA MET A 154 -11.78 -8.44 5.64
C MET A 154 -11.21 -8.12 4.25
N ILE A 155 -10.37 -7.09 4.18
CA ILE A 155 -9.59 -6.75 2.98
C ILE A 155 -8.23 -7.44 3.05
N VAL A 156 -7.90 -8.18 2.00
CA VAL A 156 -6.54 -8.71 1.81
C VAL A 156 -5.62 -7.57 1.41
N THR A 157 -4.64 -7.24 2.25
CA THR A 157 -3.68 -6.16 2.01
C THR A 157 -2.39 -6.69 1.40
N GLY A 158 -2.21 -6.42 0.11
CA GLY A 158 -1.02 -6.80 -0.66
C GLY A 158 -1.32 -7.62 -1.91
N GLY A 159 -0.29 -7.84 -2.72
CA GLY A 159 -0.35 -8.71 -3.89
C GLY A 159 0.08 -10.14 -3.55
N ASN A 160 -0.58 -11.12 -4.19
CA ASN A 160 -0.29 -12.54 -4.12
C ASN A 160 -0.21 -13.10 -2.69
N VAL A 161 -1.11 -12.63 -1.81
CA VAL A 161 -1.18 -13.10 -0.42
C VAL A 161 -1.60 -14.58 -0.40
N PRO A 162 -0.83 -15.48 0.24
CA PRO A 162 -1.12 -16.91 0.23
C PRO A 162 -2.42 -17.27 0.95
N LEU A 163 -3.28 -18.04 0.27
CA LEU A 163 -4.33 -18.84 0.90
C LEU A 163 -3.76 -20.23 1.19
N ARG A 164 -3.86 -20.70 2.43
CA ARG A 164 -3.29 -21.97 2.90
C ARG A 164 -4.37 -22.96 3.31
N ASP A 165 -4.06 -24.26 3.26
CA ASP A 165 -4.98 -25.33 3.69
C ASP A 165 -4.95 -25.61 5.21
N GLY A 166 -4.15 -24.86 5.96
CA GLY A 166 -4.08 -24.94 7.42
C GLY A 166 -3.59 -23.65 8.05
N ALA A 167 -3.84 -23.49 9.35
CA ALA A 167 -3.50 -22.32 10.15
C ALA A 167 -2.00 -22.24 10.51
N SER A 168 -1.12 -22.25 9.51
CA SER A 168 0.33 -22.19 9.70
C SER A 168 1.06 -21.62 8.49
N ALA A 169 2.18 -20.94 8.73
CA ALA A 169 3.08 -20.45 7.68
C ALA A 169 3.66 -21.55 6.79
N THR A 170 3.72 -22.79 7.29
CA THR A 170 4.24 -23.96 6.57
C THR A 170 3.15 -24.82 5.94
N ALA A 171 1.87 -24.50 6.18
CA ALA A 171 0.76 -25.18 5.53
C ALA A 171 0.81 -24.96 4.01
N LYS A 172 0.28 -25.91 3.25
CA LYS A 172 0.39 -25.89 1.79
C LYS A 172 -0.40 -24.69 1.26
N GLN A 173 0.25 -23.93 0.39
CA GLN A 173 -0.43 -22.87 -0.35
C GLN A 173 -1.37 -23.50 -1.38
N ILE A 174 -2.65 -23.13 -1.31
CA ILE A 174 -3.70 -23.60 -2.20
C ILE A 174 -4.23 -22.51 -3.13
N GLY A 175 -3.83 -21.26 -2.93
CA GLY A 175 -4.19 -20.14 -3.81
C GLY A 175 -3.49 -18.86 -3.39
N THR A 176 -3.80 -17.78 -4.09
CA THR A 176 -3.39 -16.42 -3.72
C THR A 176 -4.54 -15.46 -3.91
N VAL A 177 -4.56 -14.38 -3.13
CA VAL A 177 -5.47 -13.24 -3.31
C VAL A 177 -4.65 -11.96 -3.35
N SER A 178 -5.03 -11.04 -4.23
CA SER A 178 -4.35 -9.75 -4.40
C SER A 178 -5.37 -8.64 -4.25
N TRP A 179 -5.29 -7.87 -3.16
CA TRP A 179 -6.15 -6.72 -2.92
C TRP A 179 -7.64 -6.96 -3.24
N ASP A 180 -8.23 -7.96 -2.58
CA ASP A 180 -9.64 -8.33 -2.69
C ASP A 180 -10.22 -8.59 -1.30
N TYR A 181 -11.54 -8.71 -1.20
CA TYR A 181 -12.20 -9.04 0.06
C TYR A 181 -12.24 -10.56 0.29
N VAL A 182 -12.28 -10.94 1.56
CA VAL A 182 -12.58 -12.30 2.03
C VAL A 182 -13.61 -12.22 3.15
N GLN A 183 -14.41 -13.26 3.29
CA GLN A 183 -15.28 -13.45 4.44
C GLN A 183 -14.50 -14.15 5.56
N LEU A 184 -14.42 -13.52 6.73
CA LEU A 184 -13.90 -14.12 7.96
C LEU A 184 -14.94 -15.09 8.52
N LYS A 185 -14.54 -16.34 8.80
CA LYS A 185 -15.46 -17.34 9.36
C LYS A 185 -15.53 -17.31 10.87
N GLU A 186 -14.40 -17.03 11.49
CA GLU A 186 -14.26 -16.96 12.94
C GLU A 186 -13.11 -16.02 13.25
N TYR A 187 -13.35 -15.07 14.14
CA TYR A 187 -12.29 -14.22 14.66
C TYR A 187 -11.58 -14.92 15.81
N SER A 188 -10.25 -14.89 15.79
CA SER A 188 -9.40 -15.27 16.91
C SER A 188 -8.14 -14.40 16.92
N GLU A 189 -7.33 -14.52 17.97
CA GLU A 189 -6.01 -13.87 18.03
C GLU A 189 -4.92 -14.72 17.33
N ASP A 190 -5.32 -15.77 16.61
CA ASP A 190 -4.35 -16.65 15.95
C ASP A 190 -3.67 -15.96 14.77
N PRO A 191 -2.40 -16.27 14.48
CA PRO A 191 -1.69 -15.66 13.36
C PRO A 191 -2.29 -15.98 11.98
N TYR A 192 -3.14 -17.00 11.89
CA TYR A 192 -3.79 -17.44 10.65
C TYR A 192 -5.29 -17.62 10.86
N LEU A 193 -6.09 -16.83 10.15
CA LEU A 193 -7.54 -16.80 10.31
C LEU A 193 -8.24 -17.62 9.21
N PRO A 194 -9.32 -18.34 9.54
CA PRO A 194 -10.13 -19.06 8.56
C PRO A 194 -10.95 -18.07 7.73
N VAL A 195 -10.80 -18.14 6.41
CA VAL A 195 -11.45 -17.23 5.46
C VAL A 195 -12.10 -17.97 4.30
N VAL A 196 -13.04 -17.30 3.64
CA VAL A 196 -13.57 -17.69 2.33
C VAL A 196 -13.34 -16.55 1.34
N THR A 197 -12.68 -16.84 0.23
CA THR A 197 -12.40 -15.87 -0.83
C THR A 197 -13.65 -15.52 -1.64
N SER A 198 -13.60 -14.43 -2.41
CA SER A 198 -14.69 -13.96 -3.26
C SER A 198 -15.16 -15.00 -4.29
N ASP A 199 -14.28 -15.93 -4.72
CA ASP A 199 -14.58 -17.07 -5.58
C ASP A 199 -15.07 -18.33 -4.83
N GLY A 200 -15.25 -18.25 -3.51
CA GLY A 200 -15.82 -19.31 -2.67
C GLY A 200 -14.81 -20.30 -2.10
N LYS A 201 -13.50 -20.08 -2.25
CA LYS A 201 -12.47 -21.00 -1.73
C LYS A 201 -12.23 -20.78 -0.24
N ALA A 202 -12.39 -21.84 0.54
CA ALA A 202 -12.07 -21.83 1.97
C ALA A 202 -10.59 -22.13 2.22
N GLY A 203 -10.01 -21.47 3.21
CA GLY A 203 -8.64 -21.72 3.67
C GLY A 203 -8.26 -20.78 4.82
N PHE A 204 -6.95 -20.59 5.01
CA PHE A 204 -6.39 -19.76 6.06
C PHE A 204 -5.47 -18.69 5.48
N MET A 205 -5.52 -17.49 6.04
CA MET A 205 -4.65 -16.37 5.68
C MET A 205 -4.00 -15.75 6.90
N GLU A 206 -2.79 -15.23 6.73
CA GLU A 206 -2.08 -14.53 7.82
C GLU A 206 -2.89 -13.31 8.27
N ALA A 207 -3.21 -13.22 9.57
CA ALA A 207 -4.04 -12.15 10.14
C ALA A 207 -3.49 -10.75 9.81
N LYS A 208 -2.16 -10.59 9.79
CA LYS A 208 -1.48 -9.32 9.44
C LYS A 208 -1.68 -8.86 8.00
N LYS A 209 -2.22 -9.72 7.13
CA LYS A 209 -2.58 -9.41 5.74
C LYS A 209 -4.07 -9.15 5.56
N LEU A 210 -4.83 -9.09 6.66
CA LEU A 210 -6.26 -8.87 6.67
C LEU A 210 -6.56 -7.59 7.43
N ARG A 211 -7.23 -6.64 6.78
CA ARG A 211 -7.72 -5.40 7.39
C ARG A 211 -9.23 -5.46 7.53
N SER A 212 -9.76 -5.09 8.70
CA SER A 212 -11.20 -5.06 8.92
C SER A 212 -11.88 -3.94 8.12
N LEU A 213 -13.11 -4.15 7.66
CA LEU A 213 -13.93 -3.08 7.07
C LEU A 213 -14.48 -2.07 8.08
N VAL A 214 -14.44 -2.39 9.37
CA VAL A 214 -14.78 -1.44 10.44
C VAL A 214 -13.53 -0.84 11.09
N ASP A 215 -12.36 -1.02 10.47
CA ASP A 215 -11.14 -0.35 10.90
C ASP A 215 -11.19 1.17 10.63
N TYR A 216 -10.19 1.90 11.09
CA TYR A 216 -10.13 3.36 10.97
C TYR A 216 -10.32 3.82 9.52
N ARG A 217 -11.16 4.83 9.38
CA ARG A 217 -11.43 5.59 8.17
C ARG A 217 -11.45 7.08 8.46
N ILE A 218 -11.00 7.83 7.47
CA ILE A 218 -10.95 9.29 7.46
C ILE A 218 -11.89 9.76 6.37
N MET A 219 -12.76 10.71 6.68
CA MET A 219 -13.60 11.37 5.69
C MET A 219 -13.29 12.85 5.65
N ALA A 220 -13.39 13.44 4.46
CA ALA A 220 -13.31 14.86 4.27
C ALA A 220 -14.49 15.36 3.42
N ASP A 221 -15.01 16.51 3.80
CA ASP A 221 -16.10 17.20 3.13
C ASP A 221 -15.69 18.63 2.80
N LYS A 222 -16.45 19.25 1.88
CA LYS A 222 -16.26 20.66 1.54
C LYS A 222 -17.09 21.54 2.48
N ILE A 223 -16.44 22.16 3.46
CA ILE A 223 -17.02 23.09 4.41
C ILE A 223 -16.64 24.53 4.02
N ASP A 224 -17.63 25.38 3.80
CA ASP A 224 -17.43 26.78 3.36
C ASP A 224 -16.50 26.92 2.14
N GLY A 225 -16.64 26.00 1.18
CA GLY A 225 -15.83 25.98 -0.03
C GLY A 225 -14.42 25.40 0.13
N LYS A 226 -14.05 24.90 1.32
CA LYS A 226 -12.73 24.30 1.60
C LYS A 226 -12.87 22.86 2.06
N TRP A 227 -11.98 21.99 1.58
CA TRP A 227 -11.91 20.63 2.08
C TRP A 227 -11.40 20.61 3.52
N LYS A 228 -12.10 19.87 4.39
CA LYS A 228 -11.71 19.61 5.77
C LYS A 228 -11.97 18.16 6.12
N VAL A 229 -11.12 17.60 6.97
CA VAL A 229 -11.37 16.29 7.58
C VAL A 229 -12.51 16.42 8.59
N THR A 230 -13.58 15.68 8.38
CA THR A 230 -14.82 15.74 9.17
C THR A 230 -15.01 14.51 10.04
N THR A 231 -14.34 13.40 9.72
CA THR A 231 -14.45 12.15 10.46
C THR A 231 -13.10 11.45 10.52
N ILE A 232 -12.75 10.91 11.69
CA ILE A 232 -11.65 9.97 11.92
C ILE A 232 -12.17 8.90 12.88
N ILE A 233 -12.65 7.78 12.36
CA ILE A 233 -13.46 6.83 13.14
C ILE A 233 -13.13 5.38 12.81
N ALA A 234 -13.27 4.50 13.79
CA ALA A 234 -13.36 3.05 13.61
C ALA A 234 -14.66 2.53 14.25
N GLY A 235 -15.11 1.36 13.81
CA GLY A 235 -16.39 0.75 14.18
C GLY A 235 -17.49 0.96 13.13
N ASP A 236 -18.71 0.62 13.53
CA ASP A 236 -19.98 0.85 12.84
C ASP A 236 -21.05 1.29 13.85
#